data_AF-A0A7W9WVB5-F1
#
_entry.id   AF-A0A7W9WVB5-F1
#
_cell.length_a   1.000
_cell.length_b   1.000
_cell.length_c   1.000
_cell.angle_alpha   90.00
_cell.angle_beta   90.00
_cell.angle_gamma   90.00
#
_symmetry.space_group_name_H-M   'P 1'
#
loop_
_entity.id
_entity.type
_entity.pdbx_description
1 polymer ?
#
loop_
_entity_poly.entity_id
_entity_poly.type
_entity_poly.pdbx_seq_one_letter_code
_entity_poly.pdbx_strand_id
1 'polypeptide(L)'
;MDMHLQQPHEAPPDPDPPVDAEPLPQAFGARVLMWKQDPSVGAIGTRTAYLPGAVLAGPRDARIAPGVPGIEQVEPNAAGDFVTQADTPQFDAVHTFAVVRQTLTMYQRVLATAGVAMPLPWQWNSSIDSSPLRVFPHGLPDIMNAFYSRTQGCLKFGDFVPAGGAGRVFTCRSFDIVSHETAHAILDGIKPRWLQADAPPQTGGLHESFGDLTAVFLALSQFDQCEALVAQTKANLHDTSFLSDVAEQFGLALGNRNGLRNADNDLRLSQVGTQVHAISQVFTGAVYDVLADLFAHERNPEREDDAAVLHRVAAYLGGVLLRALIGAPDTAATFADVVNGMLVVVAADGKPAAYGGFIRNQFSRREVVETGALPAGTTEEVYLPGAPLAACVCDAPGARQDRHACCGTMHLPEYKDAACLSARWSTQPGNAGPGGLSLPTLPTSPADLEADASLRA
;
A
#
# COMPACT_ATOMS: atom_id res chain seq x y z
N MET A 1 52.09 69.62 26.38
CA MET A 1 52.34 68.32 27.05
C MET A 1 50.98 67.67 27.19
N ASP A 2 50.68 66.76 26.28
CA ASP A 2 49.44 65.98 26.26
C ASP A 2 49.43 64.95 27.38
N MET A 3 48.31 64.87 28.10
CA MET A 3 48.02 63.79 29.03
C MET A 3 47.14 62.75 28.32
N HIS A 4 47.72 61.58 28.02
CA HIS A 4 46.99 60.39 27.60
C HIS A 4 46.25 59.79 28.81
N LEU A 5 44.92 59.72 28.72
CA LEU A 5 44.07 58.92 29.62
C LEU A 5 44.05 57.47 29.12
N GLN A 6 44.53 56.55 29.96
CA GLN A 6 44.59 55.13 29.69
C GLN A 6 43.21 54.50 29.99
N GLN A 7 42.60 53.85 28.99
CA GLN A 7 41.32 53.15 29.16
C GLN A 7 41.49 51.89 30.03
N PRO A 8 40.49 51.55 30.86
CA PRO A 8 40.54 50.36 31.70
C PRO A 8 40.38 49.08 30.87
N HIS A 9 41.19 48.08 31.20
CA HIS A 9 41.20 46.76 30.58
C HIS A 9 39.96 45.99 31.06
N GLU A 10 39.04 45.67 30.15
CA GLU A 10 37.90 44.78 30.44
C GLU A 10 38.42 43.36 30.65
N ALA A 11 37.91 42.68 31.68
CA ALA A 11 38.26 41.29 31.98
C ALA A 11 37.59 40.37 30.94
N PRO A 12 38.25 39.28 30.51
CA PRO A 12 37.65 38.34 29.58
C PRO A 12 36.39 37.71 30.21
N PRO A 13 35.34 37.43 29.41
CA PRO A 13 34.13 36.79 29.91
C PRO A 13 34.48 35.39 30.47
N ASP A 14 33.82 35.02 31.56
CA ASP A 14 33.95 33.69 32.15
C ASP A 14 33.55 32.63 31.11
N PRO A 15 34.25 31.48 31.06
CA PRO A 15 33.89 30.39 30.17
C PRO A 15 32.50 29.86 30.54
N ASP A 16 31.66 29.64 29.52
CA ASP A 16 30.35 29.01 29.70
C ASP A 16 30.50 27.67 30.45
N PRO A 17 29.55 27.34 31.35
CA PRO A 17 29.59 26.08 32.07
C PRO A 17 29.58 24.90 31.07
N PRO A 18 30.31 23.81 31.35
CA PRO A 18 30.31 22.63 30.50
C PRO A 18 28.88 22.09 30.37
N VAL A 19 28.44 21.89 29.12
CA VAL A 19 27.17 21.22 28.84
C VAL A 19 27.37 19.72 29.05
N ASP A 20 26.89 19.21 30.17
CA ASP A 20 26.88 17.77 30.43
C ASP A 20 25.95 17.08 29.42
N ALA A 21 26.49 16.10 28.69
CA ALA A 21 25.69 15.29 27.78
C ALA A 21 24.73 14.42 28.59
N GLU A 22 23.44 14.43 28.23
CA GLU A 22 22.48 13.50 28.81
C GLU A 22 22.95 12.05 28.59
N PRO A 23 22.80 11.15 29.59
CA PRO A 23 23.10 9.74 29.41
C PRO A 23 22.35 9.18 28.21
N LEU A 24 23.05 8.45 27.34
CA LEU A 24 22.42 7.85 26.16
C LEU A 24 21.23 6.97 26.61
N PRO A 25 20.01 7.23 26.11
CA PRO A 25 18.86 6.43 26.48
C PRO A 25 19.08 4.99 26.03
N GLN A 26 18.84 4.02 26.92
CA GLN A 26 18.81 2.62 26.51
C GLN A 26 17.56 2.41 25.66
N ALA A 27 17.75 2.24 24.35
CA ALA A 27 16.65 1.97 23.44
C ALA A 27 15.98 0.64 23.84
N PHE A 28 14.69 0.69 24.13
CA PHE A 28 13.88 -0.48 24.46
C PHE A 28 13.21 -1.00 23.17
N GLY A 29 13.36 -2.29 22.88
CA GLY A 29 12.91 -2.89 21.63
C GLY A 29 13.34 -4.34 21.47
N ALA A 30 12.96 -4.93 20.34
CA ALA A 30 13.34 -6.28 19.97
C ALA A 30 13.97 -6.31 18.58
N ARG A 31 15.05 -7.10 18.42
CA ARG A 31 15.54 -7.47 17.10
C ARG A 31 14.72 -8.62 16.55
N VAL A 32 14.43 -8.58 15.26
CA VAL A 32 13.68 -9.61 14.55
C VAL A 32 14.41 -10.02 13.28
N LEU A 33 14.35 -11.29 12.88
CA LEU A 33 14.76 -11.70 11.54
C LEU A 33 13.56 -11.66 10.61
N MET A 34 13.72 -11.10 9.40
CA MET A 34 12.63 -10.93 8.44
C MET A 34 13.14 -10.98 7.00
N TRP A 35 12.28 -11.36 6.04
CA TRP A 35 12.56 -11.11 4.62
C TRP A 35 12.59 -9.62 4.34
N LYS A 36 13.50 -9.20 3.45
CA LYS A 36 13.53 -7.82 2.97
C LYS A 36 12.39 -7.53 1.99
N GLN A 37 12.11 -8.48 1.10
CA GLN A 37 11.04 -8.41 0.09
C GLN A 37 10.26 -9.72 0.02
N ASP A 38 10.65 -10.63 -0.86
CA ASP A 38 10.00 -11.92 -1.06
C ASP A 38 11.09 -13.00 -1.24
N PRO A 39 10.85 -14.28 -0.88
CA PRO A 39 11.86 -15.33 -1.00
C PRO A 39 12.39 -15.54 -2.44
N SER A 40 11.65 -15.12 -3.47
CA SER A 40 12.12 -15.13 -4.86
C SER A 40 13.16 -14.04 -5.18
N VAL A 41 13.20 -12.95 -4.40
CA VAL A 41 14.17 -11.84 -4.55
C VAL A 41 15.44 -12.16 -3.76
N GLY A 42 16.09 -13.28 -4.14
CA GLY A 42 17.21 -13.86 -3.38
C GLY A 42 18.45 -12.95 -3.26
N ALA A 43 18.59 -11.93 -4.11
CA ALA A 43 19.73 -11.02 -4.10
C ALA A 43 19.84 -10.17 -2.81
N ILE A 44 18.70 -9.84 -2.19
CA ILE A 44 18.64 -9.00 -0.98
C ILE A 44 18.35 -9.80 0.29
N GLY A 45 17.70 -10.97 0.16
CA GLY A 45 17.59 -11.97 1.23
C GLY A 45 16.84 -11.51 2.49
N THR A 46 17.32 -11.98 3.65
CA THR A 46 16.77 -11.60 4.97
C THR A 46 17.62 -10.53 5.63
N ARG A 47 17.04 -9.83 6.61
CA ARG A 47 17.75 -8.90 7.50
C ARG A 47 17.33 -9.06 8.94
N THR A 48 18.21 -8.63 9.83
CA THR A 48 17.82 -8.27 11.19
C THR A 48 17.27 -6.84 11.17
N ALA A 49 16.05 -6.66 11.66
CA ALA A 49 15.44 -5.35 11.88
C ALA A 49 15.28 -5.09 13.37
N TYR A 50 15.29 -3.82 13.77
CA TYR A 50 15.01 -3.41 15.14
C TYR A 50 13.59 -2.82 15.22
N LEU A 51 12.76 -3.36 16.11
CA LEU A 51 11.43 -2.86 16.40
C LEU A 51 11.45 -2.08 17.71
N PRO A 52 11.26 -0.75 17.69
CA PRO A 52 11.19 0.05 18.91
C PRO A 52 9.92 -0.30 19.72
N GLY A 53 10.06 -0.37 21.05
CA GLY A 53 8.95 -0.64 21.98
C GLY A 53 8.82 -2.11 22.39
N ALA A 54 7.87 -2.39 23.30
CA ALA A 54 7.67 -3.74 23.83
C ALA A 54 7.15 -4.69 22.75
N VAL A 55 7.84 -5.82 22.55
CA VAL A 55 7.33 -6.97 21.80
C VAL A 55 7.25 -8.16 22.75
N LEU A 56 6.05 -8.68 22.97
CA LEU A 56 5.79 -9.81 23.86
C LEU A 56 5.74 -11.13 23.08
N ALA A 57 5.82 -12.25 23.78
CA ALA A 57 5.81 -13.59 23.19
C ALA A 57 4.56 -13.90 22.34
N GLY A 58 4.78 -14.71 21.30
CA GLY A 58 3.88 -14.84 20.15
C GLY A 58 3.75 -13.47 19.51
N PRO A 59 4.82 -13.00 18.82
CA PRO A 59 5.20 -11.59 18.74
C PRO A 59 3.97 -10.70 18.66
N ARG A 60 3.74 -9.94 19.72
CA ARG A 60 2.55 -9.10 19.91
C ARG A 60 2.86 -7.81 20.63
N ASP A 61 2.02 -6.83 20.39
CA ASP A 61 1.94 -5.58 21.15
C ASP A 61 0.48 -5.25 21.48
N ALA A 62 0.20 -4.03 21.94
CA ALA A 62 -1.17 -3.61 22.25
C ALA A 62 -2.10 -3.50 21.02
N ARG A 63 -1.54 -3.51 19.81
CA ARG A 63 -2.25 -3.24 18.54
C ARG A 63 -2.33 -4.45 17.63
N ILE A 64 -1.40 -5.39 17.74
CA ILE A 64 -1.24 -6.55 16.89
C ILE A 64 -1.05 -7.78 17.77
N ALA A 65 -1.81 -8.84 17.50
CA ALA A 65 -1.72 -10.10 18.22
C ALA A 65 -1.77 -11.29 17.26
N PRO A 66 -1.17 -12.44 17.61
CA PRO A 66 -1.33 -13.66 16.83
C PRO A 66 -2.77 -14.14 16.86
N GLY A 67 -3.23 -14.68 15.73
CA GLY A 67 -4.51 -15.37 15.63
C GLY A 67 -4.51 -16.72 16.36
N VAL A 68 -5.70 -17.16 16.79
CA VAL A 68 -5.91 -18.47 17.47
C VAL A 68 -7.09 -19.20 16.81
N PRO A 69 -6.95 -20.49 16.44
CA PRO A 69 -5.70 -21.27 16.44
C PRO A 69 -4.69 -20.70 15.43
N GLY A 70 -3.40 -20.91 15.68
CA GLY A 70 -2.32 -20.35 14.87
C GLY A 70 -1.01 -21.07 15.09
N ILE A 71 0.07 -20.47 14.58
CA ILE A 71 1.44 -20.94 14.81
C ILE A 71 1.73 -20.94 16.32
N GLU A 72 2.49 -21.94 16.78
CA GLU A 72 2.91 -22.02 18.18
C GLU A 72 3.58 -20.72 18.64
N GLN A 73 3.34 -20.35 19.89
CA GLN A 73 3.83 -19.12 20.47
C GLN A 73 5.37 -19.06 20.39
N VAL A 74 5.89 -18.04 19.71
CA VAL A 74 7.33 -17.79 19.60
C VAL A 74 7.77 -16.98 20.82
N GLU A 75 8.70 -17.52 21.62
CA GLU A 75 9.28 -16.82 22.76
C GLU A 75 10.48 -15.95 22.33
N PRO A 76 10.67 -14.76 22.94
CA PRO A 76 11.91 -14.03 22.76
C PRO A 76 13.09 -14.77 23.42
N ASN A 77 14.30 -14.56 22.91
CA ASN A 77 15.52 -15.06 23.54
C ASN A 77 15.86 -14.26 24.82
N ALA A 78 16.97 -14.62 25.49
CA ALA A 78 17.41 -13.95 26.72
C ALA A 78 17.68 -12.43 26.58
N ALA A 79 17.88 -11.92 25.36
CA ALA A 79 18.04 -10.51 25.06
C ALA A 79 16.73 -9.80 24.69
N GLY A 80 15.59 -10.50 24.68
CA GLY A 80 14.30 -9.96 24.24
C GLY A 80 14.08 -10.00 22.73
N ASP A 81 14.93 -10.71 21.98
CA ASP A 81 14.90 -10.73 20.51
C ASP A 81 14.19 -11.96 19.93
N PHE A 82 13.64 -11.80 18.73
CA PHE A 82 12.99 -12.85 17.93
C PHE A 82 13.80 -13.15 16.66
N VAL A 83 14.99 -13.74 16.83
CA VAL A 83 15.85 -14.13 15.70
C VAL A 83 15.66 -15.63 15.47
N THR A 84 14.65 -15.97 14.68
CA THR A 84 14.27 -17.36 14.34
C THR A 84 14.95 -17.82 13.05
N GLN A 85 15.05 -19.14 12.84
CA GLN A 85 15.57 -19.68 11.59
C GLN A 85 14.60 -19.40 10.44
N ALA A 86 15.11 -18.85 9.33
CA ALA A 86 14.33 -18.62 8.12
C ALA A 86 13.60 -19.89 7.62
N ASP A 87 12.49 -19.67 6.92
CA ASP A 87 11.65 -20.73 6.34
C ASP A 87 10.97 -21.68 7.35
N THR A 88 10.88 -21.28 8.62
CA THR A 88 10.12 -21.99 9.66
C THR A 88 8.79 -21.28 9.98
N PRO A 89 7.76 -21.98 10.50
CA PRO A 89 6.53 -21.32 10.96
C PRO A 89 6.81 -20.21 12.00
N GLN A 90 7.77 -20.41 12.90
CA GLN A 90 8.14 -19.41 13.89
C GLN A 90 8.73 -18.15 13.24
N PHE A 91 9.52 -18.31 12.18
CA PHE A 91 9.95 -17.20 11.35
C PHE A 91 8.80 -16.51 10.63
N ASP A 92 7.86 -17.26 10.05
CA ASP A 92 6.68 -16.67 9.39
C ASP A 92 5.87 -15.82 10.37
N ALA A 93 5.69 -16.27 11.63
CA ALA A 93 5.04 -15.49 12.68
C ALA A 93 5.77 -14.18 13.01
N VAL A 94 7.09 -14.23 13.15
CA VAL A 94 7.93 -13.07 13.48
C VAL A 94 7.99 -12.09 12.31
N HIS A 95 8.26 -12.57 11.11
CA HIS A 95 8.32 -11.76 9.89
C HIS A 95 6.99 -11.06 9.64
N THR A 96 5.87 -11.79 9.67
CA THR A 96 4.55 -11.20 9.43
C THR A 96 4.23 -10.11 10.46
N PHE A 97 4.47 -10.37 11.75
CA PHE A 97 4.30 -9.35 12.79
C PHE A 97 5.16 -8.12 12.52
N ALA A 98 6.45 -8.32 12.18
CA ALA A 98 7.38 -7.24 11.94
C ALA A 98 6.94 -6.35 10.77
N VAL A 99 6.47 -6.94 9.66
CA VAL A 99 5.97 -6.18 8.51
C VAL A 99 4.72 -5.37 8.90
N VAL A 100 3.70 -6.02 9.50
CA VAL A 100 2.48 -5.33 9.98
C VAL A 100 2.85 -4.15 10.90
N ARG A 101 3.80 -4.38 11.82
CA ARG A 101 4.25 -3.38 12.78
C ARG A 101 4.97 -2.22 12.09
N GLN A 102 5.84 -2.49 11.12
CA GLN A 102 6.55 -1.48 10.33
C GLN A 102 5.59 -0.67 9.46
N THR A 103 4.62 -1.30 8.78
CA THR A 103 3.57 -0.62 8.01
C THR A 103 2.78 0.35 8.87
N LEU A 104 2.30 -0.11 10.03
CA LEU A 104 1.57 0.75 10.95
C LEU A 104 2.46 1.90 11.44
N THR A 105 3.70 1.62 11.86
CA THR A 105 4.62 2.66 12.35
C THR A 105 4.97 3.70 11.28
N MET A 106 5.11 3.31 10.01
CA MET A 106 5.36 4.22 8.89
C MET A 106 4.28 5.31 8.82
N TYR A 107 2.99 4.91 8.79
CA TYR A 107 1.89 5.88 8.74
C TYR A 107 1.67 6.64 10.04
N GLN A 108 1.91 6.00 11.18
CA GLN A 108 1.87 6.68 12.48
C GLN A 108 2.87 7.84 12.55
N ARG A 109 4.07 7.69 11.99
CA ARG A 109 5.09 8.76 11.91
C ARG A 109 4.67 9.89 10.99
N VAL A 110 4.10 9.58 9.83
CA VAL A 110 3.54 10.59 8.90
C VAL A 110 2.48 11.44 9.62
N LEU A 111 1.55 10.80 10.30
CA LEU A 111 0.45 11.47 10.99
C LEU A 111 0.90 12.27 12.20
N ALA A 112 1.83 11.75 12.99
CA ALA A 112 2.43 12.47 14.10
C ALA A 112 3.14 13.75 13.62
N THR A 113 3.86 13.67 12.50
CA THR A 113 4.52 14.84 11.90
C THR A 113 3.51 15.88 11.39
N ALA A 114 2.33 15.43 10.95
CA ALA A 114 1.23 16.28 10.53
C ALA A 114 0.33 16.79 11.69
N GLY A 115 0.68 16.50 12.96
CA GLY A 115 -0.09 16.91 14.13
C GLY A 115 -1.44 16.20 14.30
N VAL A 116 -1.66 15.08 13.61
CA VAL A 116 -2.91 14.31 13.69
C VAL A 116 -2.92 13.47 14.98
N ALA A 117 -4.08 13.47 15.66
CA ALA A 117 -4.26 12.74 16.90
C ALA A 117 -4.02 11.23 16.72
N MET A 118 -3.25 10.67 17.64
CA MET A 118 -2.83 9.28 17.68
C MET A 118 -3.43 8.58 18.91
N PRO A 119 -3.71 7.27 18.85
CA PRO A 119 -3.32 6.32 17.80
C PRO A 119 -4.35 6.18 16.65
N LEU A 120 -3.89 5.83 15.45
CA LEU A 120 -4.74 5.36 14.35
C LEU A 120 -5.65 4.22 14.83
N PRO A 121 -6.99 4.35 14.85
CA PRO A 121 -7.86 3.27 15.33
C PRO A 121 -7.95 2.15 14.29
N TRP A 122 -8.12 0.90 14.74
CA TRP A 122 -8.75 -0.10 13.87
C TRP A 122 -10.24 0.22 13.76
N GLN A 123 -10.89 -0.13 12.65
CA GLN A 123 -12.27 0.27 12.41
C GLN A 123 -13.23 -0.18 13.53
N TRP A 124 -12.99 -1.36 14.13
CA TRP A 124 -13.78 -1.90 15.23
C TRP A 124 -13.44 -1.30 16.60
N ASN A 125 -12.37 -0.50 16.72
CA ASN A 125 -12.01 0.10 18.00
C ASN A 125 -13.01 1.18 18.41
N SER A 126 -13.29 1.24 19.71
CA SER A 126 -14.18 2.23 20.34
C SER A 126 -13.68 2.56 21.75
N SER A 127 -14.41 3.39 22.51
CA SER A 127 -14.08 3.69 23.91
C SER A 127 -14.11 2.46 24.83
N ILE A 128 -14.74 1.36 24.39
CA ILE A 128 -14.89 0.12 25.16
C ILE A 128 -14.26 -1.10 24.48
N ASP A 129 -13.86 -0.97 23.21
CA ASP A 129 -13.21 -2.04 22.45
C ASP A 129 -11.84 -1.56 21.94
N SER A 130 -10.78 -2.09 22.53
CA SER A 130 -9.40 -1.85 22.10
C SER A 130 -8.77 -3.13 21.54
N SER A 131 -9.57 -4.04 20.99
CA SER A 131 -9.10 -5.33 20.49
C SER A 131 -8.05 -5.14 19.39
N PRO A 132 -6.92 -5.88 19.45
CA PRO A 132 -5.86 -5.79 18.46
C PRO A 132 -6.29 -6.41 17.12
N LEU A 133 -5.55 -6.07 16.05
CA LEU A 133 -5.60 -6.78 14.78
C LEU A 133 -4.99 -8.17 14.99
N ARG A 134 -5.76 -9.22 14.69
CA ARG A 134 -5.28 -10.60 14.74
C ARG A 134 -4.56 -10.97 13.45
N VAL A 135 -3.41 -11.60 13.54
CA VAL A 135 -2.61 -11.98 12.37
C VAL A 135 -2.47 -13.50 12.30
N PHE A 136 -2.89 -14.09 11.17
CA PHE A 136 -2.79 -15.53 10.91
C PHE A 136 -1.87 -15.78 9.70
N PRO A 137 -0.55 -15.96 9.91
CA PRO A 137 0.40 -16.22 8.82
C PRO A 137 0.09 -17.50 8.02
N HIS A 138 -0.45 -18.53 8.67
CA HIS A 138 -0.94 -19.77 8.04
C HIS A 138 -2.46 -19.88 8.27
N GLY A 139 -3.19 -18.85 7.86
CA GLY A 139 -4.63 -18.69 8.14
C GLY A 139 -5.55 -19.33 7.10
N LEU A 140 -5.03 -19.62 5.89
CA LEU A 140 -5.79 -20.16 4.76
C LEU A 140 -5.02 -21.35 4.11
N PRO A 141 -5.03 -22.53 4.76
CA PRO A 141 -4.29 -23.68 4.25
C PRO A 141 -4.78 -24.10 2.87
N ASP A 142 -3.85 -24.31 1.94
CA ASP A 142 -4.08 -24.71 0.54
C ASP A 142 -4.89 -23.69 -0.29
N ILE A 143 -4.91 -22.42 0.12
CA ILE A 143 -5.57 -21.33 -0.60
C ILE A 143 -4.54 -20.35 -1.15
N MET A 144 -4.62 -20.09 -2.45
CA MET A 144 -3.82 -19.08 -3.16
C MET A 144 -4.38 -17.67 -2.91
N ASN A 145 -4.30 -17.18 -1.67
CA ASN A 145 -4.83 -15.87 -1.33
C ASN A 145 -4.19 -15.27 -0.05
N ALA A 146 -4.45 -14.00 0.18
CA ALA A 146 -4.32 -13.31 1.46
C ALA A 146 -5.51 -12.35 1.59
N PHE A 147 -5.93 -11.99 2.81
CA PHE A 147 -6.94 -10.94 2.97
C PHE A 147 -6.95 -10.31 4.37
N TYR A 148 -7.30 -9.03 4.40
CA TYR A 148 -7.89 -8.35 5.55
C TYR A 148 -9.38 -8.71 5.73
N SER A 149 -9.86 -8.80 6.97
CA SER A 149 -11.28 -8.91 7.30
C SER A 149 -11.65 -7.98 8.45
N ARG A 150 -12.53 -7.01 8.18
CA ARG A 150 -13.09 -6.11 9.20
C ARG A 150 -13.90 -6.89 10.24
N THR A 151 -14.84 -7.73 9.80
CA THR A 151 -15.74 -8.47 10.70
C THR A 151 -14.97 -9.36 11.66
N GLN A 152 -13.91 -10.01 11.19
CA GLN A 152 -13.07 -10.89 12.01
C GLN A 152 -11.92 -10.16 12.70
N GLY A 153 -11.72 -8.87 12.42
CA GLY A 153 -10.62 -8.06 12.96
C GLY A 153 -9.25 -8.71 12.71
N CYS A 154 -9.00 -9.21 11.49
CA CYS A 154 -7.81 -10.01 11.23
C CYS A 154 -7.22 -9.88 9.83
N LEU A 155 -5.93 -10.24 9.72
CA LEU A 155 -5.26 -10.60 8.47
C LEU A 155 -5.11 -12.11 8.39
N LYS A 156 -5.40 -12.70 7.23
CA LYS A 156 -5.16 -14.12 6.97
C LYS A 156 -4.36 -14.31 5.72
N PHE A 157 -3.33 -15.13 5.81
CA PHE A 157 -2.45 -15.45 4.70
C PHE A 157 -2.55 -16.94 4.39
N GLY A 158 -2.57 -17.25 3.11
CA GLY A 158 -2.64 -18.61 2.60
C GLY A 158 -1.30 -19.16 2.17
N ASP A 159 -1.33 -20.45 1.90
CA ASP A 159 -0.19 -21.21 1.45
C ASP A 159 -0.64 -22.28 0.45
N PHE A 160 0.19 -22.59 -0.53
CA PHE A 160 -0.16 -23.51 -1.60
C PHE A 160 1.07 -24.05 -2.30
N VAL A 161 0.90 -25.14 -3.05
CA VAL A 161 1.94 -25.68 -3.94
C VAL A 161 1.62 -25.24 -5.37
N PRO A 162 2.46 -24.41 -6.01
CA PRO A 162 2.24 -23.99 -7.39
C PRO A 162 2.22 -25.20 -8.34
N ALA A 163 1.42 -25.13 -9.41
CA ALA A 163 1.39 -26.18 -10.42
C ALA A 163 2.77 -26.34 -11.08
N GLY A 164 3.37 -27.54 -10.97
CA GLY A 164 4.72 -27.79 -11.48
C GLY A 164 5.86 -27.19 -10.63
N GLY A 165 5.55 -26.56 -9.49
CA GLY A 165 6.53 -26.04 -8.54
C GLY A 165 7.07 -27.11 -7.59
N ALA A 166 8.31 -26.93 -7.13
CA ALA A 166 8.98 -27.87 -6.23
C ALA A 166 8.73 -27.60 -4.72
N GLY A 167 8.12 -26.46 -4.36
CA GLY A 167 7.99 -26.02 -2.98
C GLY A 167 6.68 -25.29 -2.70
N ARG A 168 6.25 -25.34 -1.44
CA ARG A 168 5.08 -24.60 -0.94
C ARG A 168 5.42 -23.11 -0.82
N VAL A 169 4.56 -22.28 -1.38
CA VAL A 169 4.58 -20.81 -1.28
C VAL A 169 3.71 -20.41 -0.09
N PHE A 170 4.17 -19.42 0.67
CA PHE A 170 3.44 -18.84 1.80
C PHE A 170 3.29 -17.34 1.57
N THR A 171 2.06 -16.85 1.40
CA THR A 171 1.84 -15.43 1.07
C THR A 171 2.26 -14.49 2.20
N CYS A 172 2.32 -14.99 3.44
CA CYS A 172 2.85 -14.26 4.59
C CYS A 172 4.36 -13.99 4.54
N ARG A 173 5.12 -14.64 3.65
CA ARG A 173 6.56 -14.39 3.46
C ARG A 173 6.84 -13.23 2.50
N SER A 174 5.84 -12.76 1.77
CA SER A 174 5.95 -11.60 0.91
C SER A 174 5.73 -10.33 1.72
N PHE A 175 6.78 -9.51 1.81
CA PHE A 175 6.76 -8.19 2.43
C PHE A 175 5.66 -7.31 1.83
N ASP A 176 5.49 -7.37 0.51
CA ASP A 176 4.46 -6.63 -0.22
C ASP A 176 3.06 -7.08 0.17
N ILE A 177 2.77 -8.38 0.14
CA ILE A 177 1.43 -8.89 0.44
C ILE A 177 1.06 -8.56 1.89
N VAL A 178 1.96 -8.77 2.85
CA VAL A 178 1.67 -8.45 4.26
C VAL A 178 1.44 -6.94 4.44
N SER A 179 2.23 -6.11 3.76
CA SER A 179 2.06 -4.65 3.80
C SER A 179 0.72 -4.22 3.16
N HIS A 180 0.37 -4.78 2.01
CA HIS A 180 -0.88 -4.52 1.29
C HIS A 180 -2.11 -4.85 2.14
N GLU A 181 -2.16 -6.05 2.74
CA GLU A 181 -3.28 -6.43 3.59
C GLU A 181 -3.36 -5.58 4.88
N THR A 182 -2.21 -5.19 5.42
CA THR A 182 -2.16 -4.25 6.55
C THR A 182 -2.68 -2.88 6.15
N ALA A 183 -2.41 -2.43 4.93
CA ALA A 183 -2.91 -1.17 4.40
C ALA A 183 -4.44 -1.13 4.35
N HIS A 184 -5.09 -2.22 3.96
CA HIS A 184 -6.56 -2.30 4.03
C HIS A 184 -7.07 -2.07 5.45
N ALA A 185 -6.46 -2.68 6.47
CA ALA A 185 -6.84 -2.47 7.87
C ALA A 185 -6.64 -1.01 8.33
N ILE A 186 -5.54 -0.38 7.89
CA ILE A 186 -5.24 1.02 8.20
C ILE A 186 -6.23 1.96 7.51
N LEU A 187 -6.45 1.79 6.21
CA LEU A 187 -7.37 2.61 5.44
C LEU A 187 -8.80 2.44 5.95
N ASP A 188 -9.18 1.23 6.37
CA ASP A 188 -10.49 0.98 6.95
C ASP A 188 -10.71 1.74 8.27
N GLY A 189 -9.66 1.86 9.09
CA GLY A 189 -9.68 2.70 10.28
C GLY A 189 -9.86 4.20 10.00
N ILE A 190 -9.41 4.67 8.83
CA ILE A 190 -9.42 6.09 8.44
C ILE A 190 -10.66 6.45 7.60
N LYS A 191 -10.99 5.62 6.61
CA LYS A 191 -12.07 5.77 5.63
C LYS A 191 -12.94 4.51 5.59
N PRO A 192 -13.67 4.18 6.67
CA PRO A 192 -14.45 2.95 6.77
C PRO A 192 -15.54 2.80 5.71
N ARG A 193 -16.02 3.90 5.14
CA ARG A 193 -17.05 3.87 4.10
C ARG A 193 -16.51 3.48 2.71
N TRP A 194 -15.20 3.42 2.52
CA TRP A 194 -14.60 3.04 1.24
C TRP A 194 -14.59 1.53 0.98
N LEU A 195 -14.71 0.70 2.03
CA LEU A 195 -14.80 -0.76 1.91
C LEU A 195 -16.24 -1.24 1.59
N GLN A 196 -17.24 -0.35 1.58
CA GLN A 196 -18.63 -0.75 1.38
C GLN A 196 -18.85 -1.33 -0.02
N ALA A 197 -19.73 -2.34 -0.13
CA ALA A 197 -20.01 -3.04 -1.38
C ALA A 197 -20.59 -2.13 -2.47
N ASP A 198 -21.32 -1.08 -2.07
CA ASP A 198 -21.94 -0.08 -2.93
C ASP A 198 -21.03 1.13 -3.23
N ALA A 199 -19.77 1.11 -2.79
CA ALA A 199 -18.81 2.14 -3.17
C ALA A 199 -18.60 2.15 -4.70
N PRO A 200 -18.44 3.33 -5.33
CA PRO A 200 -18.15 3.44 -6.75
C PRO A 200 -16.83 2.77 -7.16
N PRO A 201 -16.67 2.38 -8.44
CA PRO A 201 -15.46 1.77 -8.96
C PRO A 201 -14.17 2.50 -8.60
N GLN A 202 -14.09 3.83 -8.74
CA GLN A 202 -12.88 4.57 -8.37
C GLN A 202 -12.59 4.55 -6.87
N THR A 203 -13.61 4.58 -6.00
CA THR A 203 -13.40 4.42 -4.55
C THR A 203 -12.83 3.03 -4.23
N GLY A 204 -13.32 1.99 -4.90
CA GLY A 204 -12.74 0.65 -4.81
C GLY A 204 -11.31 0.59 -5.34
N GLY A 205 -11.04 1.27 -6.46
CA GLY A 205 -9.70 1.42 -7.03
C GLY A 205 -8.72 2.12 -6.11
N LEU A 206 -9.16 3.18 -5.40
CA LEU A 206 -8.35 3.87 -4.39
C LEU A 206 -8.01 2.93 -3.24
N HIS A 207 -8.95 2.08 -2.83
CA HIS A 207 -8.74 1.12 -1.76
C HIS A 207 -7.63 0.10 -2.09
N GLU A 208 -7.67 -0.48 -3.29
CA GLU A 208 -6.63 -1.42 -3.76
C GLU A 208 -5.30 -0.71 -4.07
N SER A 209 -5.36 0.49 -4.66
CA SER A 209 -4.16 1.28 -4.98
C SER A 209 -3.43 1.70 -3.71
N PHE A 210 -4.16 2.01 -2.64
CA PHE A 210 -3.55 2.27 -1.34
C PHE A 210 -2.76 1.06 -0.83
N GLY A 211 -3.27 -0.16 -1.02
CA GLY A 211 -2.53 -1.39 -0.69
C GLY A 211 -1.22 -1.52 -1.45
N ASP A 212 -1.25 -1.38 -2.77
CA ASP A 212 -0.07 -1.47 -3.63
C ASP A 212 0.97 -0.37 -3.31
N LEU A 213 0.50 0.87 -3.17
CA LEU A 213 1.37 2.01 -2.84
C LEU A 213 1.94 1.91 -1.42
N THR A 214 1.21 1.32 -0.47
CA THR A 214 1.73 1.05 0.87
C THR A 214 2.91 0.07 0.83
N ALA A 215 2.85 -0.97 -0.02
CA ALA A 215 3.97 -1.88 -0.22
C ALA A 215 5.20 -1.15 -0.78
N VAL A 216 5.01 -0.35 -1.83
CA VAL A 216 6.08 0.48 -2.43
C VAL A 216 6.70 1.44 -1.42
N PHE A 217 5.89 2.23 -0.70
CA PHE A 217 6.41 3.18 0.28
C PHE A 217 7.04 2.50 1.50
N LEU A 218 6.52 1.35 1.91
CA LEU A 218 7.14 0.59 2.99
C LEU A 218 8.51 0.08 2.57
N ALA A 219 8.67 -0.46 1.36
CA ALA A 219 9.98 -0.89 0.85
C ALA A 219 10.96 0.30 0.83
N LEU A 220 10.53 1.46 0.32
CA LEU A 220 11.35 2.68 0.26
C LEU A 220 11.58 3.37 1.61
N SER A 221 10.86 2.98 2.66
CA SER A 221 11.16 3.41 4.04
C SER A 221 12.33 2.62 4.66
N GLN A 222 12.87 1.64 3.95
CA GLN A 222 14.01 0.83 4.37
C GLN A 222 15.23 1.25 3.55
N PHE A 223 16.22 1.89 4.19
CA PHE A 223 17.43 2.36 3.49
C PHE A 223 18.13 1.27 2.70
N ASP A 224 18.22 0.05 3.25
CA ASP A 224 18.88 -1.07 2.58
C ASP A 224 18.15 -1.54 1.31
N GLN A 225 16.84 -1.30 1.21
CA GLN A 225 16.07 -1.53 -0.01
C GLN A 225 16.28 -0.41 -1.03
N CYS A 226 16.34 0.85 -0.58
CA CYS A 226 16.68 1.97 -1.46
C CYS A 226 18.06 1.79 -2.09
N GLU A 227 19.07 1.39 -1.32
CA GLU A 227 20.43 1.09 -1.80
C GLU A 227 20.41 -0.04 -2.83
N ALA A 228 19.71 -1.14 -2.53
CA ALA A 228 19.60 -2.27 -3.45
C ALA A 228 18.92 -1.88 -4.77
N LEU A 229 17.85 -1.09 -4.71
CA LEU A 229 17.13 -0.62 -5.88
C LEU A 229 18.00 0.30 -6.75
N VAL A 230 18.63 1.31 -6.13
CA VAL A 230 19.56 2.23 -6.83
C VAL A 230 20.69 1.44 -7.50
N ALA A 231 21.26 0.45 -6.80
CA ALA A 231 22.31 -0.39 -7.36
C ALA A 231 21.82 -1.27 -8.53
N GLN A 232 20.62 -1.85 -8.41
CA GLN A 232 20.02 -2.70 -9.44
C GLN A 232 19.69 -1.92 -10.71
N THR A 233 19.12 -0.72 -10.56
CA THR A 233 18.57 0.06 -11.69
C THR A 233 19.46 1.22 -12.13
N LYS A 234 20.63 1.38 -11.50
CA LYS A 234 21.48 2.57 -11.68
C LYS A 234 20.69 3.87 -11.46
N ALA A 235 19.82 3.86 -10.45
CA ALA A 235 18.90 4.92 -10.09
C ALA A 235 17.89 5.33 -11.18
N ASN A 236 17.54 4.42 -12.11
CA ASN A 236 16.41 4.59 -13.02
C ASN A 236 15.19 3.80 -12.49
N LEU A 237 14.17 4.48 -11.98
CA LEU A 237 13.01 3.76 -11.42
C LEU A 237 12.12 3.08 -12.48
N HIS A 238 12.31 3.36 -13.77
CA HIS A 238 11.59 2.68 -14.86
C HIS A 238 12.31 1.43 -15.38
N ASP A 239 13.47 1.08 -14.82
CA ASP A 239 14.06 -0.23 -15.09
C ASP A 239 13.33 -1.29 -14.24
N THR A 240 13.13 -2.49 -14.81
CA THR A 240 12.48 -3.60 -14.11
C THR A 240 13.18 -3.90 -12.77
N SER A 241 12.40 -3.89 -11.69
CA SER A 241 12.91 -4.08 -10.33
C SER A 241 11.90 -4.79 -9.43
N PHE A 242 12.38 -5.26 -8.27
CA PHE A 242 11.52 -5.82 -7.22
C PHE A 242 10.56 -4.78 -6.62
N LEU A 243 10.80 -3.47 -6.83
CA LEU A 243 9.89 -2.44 -6.35
C LEU A 243 8.68 -2.28 -7.26
N SER A 244 8.88 -2.33 -8.58
CA SER A 244 7.80 -2.18 -9.55
C SER A 244 6.93 -3.43 -9.63
N ASP A 245 7.54 -4.61 -9.49
CA ASP A 245 6.85 -5.90 -9.55
C ASP A 245 6.26 -6.27 -8.17
N VAL A 246 5.01 -5.91 -7.91
CA VAL A 246 4.37 -6.19 -6.61
C VAL A 246 4.03 -7.68 -6.50
N ALA A 247 4.45 -8.31 -5.40
CA ALA A 247 4.18 -9.72 -5.08
C ALA A 247 4.73 -10.73 -6.11
N GLU A 248 6.04 -10.70 -6.32
CA GLU A 248 6.81 -11.43 -7.33
C GLU A 248 6.58 -12.95 -7.30
N GLN A 249 6.86 -13.62 -6.17
CA GLN A 249 6.71 -15.08 -6.08
C GLN A 249 5.27 -15.52 -6.27
N PHE A 250 4.31 -14.73 -5.81
CA PHE A 250 2.89 -15.04 -5.98
C PHE A 250 2.46 -14.90 -7.44
N GLY A 251 2.90 -13.84 -8.13
CA GLY A 251 2.69 -13.66 -9.57
C GLY A 251 3.31 -14.79 -10.38
N LEU A 252 4.58 -15.10 -10.14
CA LEU A 252 5.29 -16.20 -10.80
C LEU A 252 4.60 -17.55 -10.57
N ALA A 253 4.12 -17.80 -9.34
CA ALA A 253 3.41 -19.01 -8.98
C ALA A 253 2.04 -19.15 -9.68
N LEU A 254 1.44 -18.05 -10.10
CA LEU A 254 0.22 -17.99 -10.92
C LEU A 254 0.51 -18.04 -12.43
N GLY A 255 1.78 -18.11 -12.84
CA GLY A 255 2.19 -18.15 -14.25
C GLY A 255 2.38 -16.77 -14.89
N ASN A 256 2.40 -15.69 -14.11
CA ASN A 256 2.79 -14.38 -14.61
C ASN A 256 4.29 -14.35 -14.94
N ARG A 257 4.71 -13.40 -15.77
CA ARG A 257 6.13 -13.21 -16.12
C ARG A 257 6.93 -12.57 -14.98
N ASN A 258 6.27 -11.74 -14.17
CA ASN A 258 6.84 -10.95 -13.10
C ASN A 258 5.92 -11.05 -11.86
N GLY A 259 5.65 -9.95 -11.16
CA GLY A 259 4.71 -9.86 -10.05
C GLY A 259 3.23 -10.04 -10.43
N LEU A 260 2.38 -9.96 -9.40
CA LEU A 260 0.93 -10.00 -9.57
C LEU A 260 0.43 -8.76 -10.31
N ARG A 261 1.08 -7.61 -10.08
CA ARG A 261 0.87 -6.32 -10.74
C ARG A 261 2.21 -5.61 -10.94
N ASN A 262 2.22 -4.62 -11.83
CA ASN A 262 3.38 -3.75 -12.04
C ASN A 262 3.02 -2.28 -11.76
N ALA A 263 3.69 -1.67 -10.78
CA ALA A 263 3.50 -0.26 -10.43
C ALA A 263 4.02 0.69 -11.51
N ASP A 264 5.01 0.29 -12.30
CA ASP A 264 5.48 1.01 -13.49
C ASP A 264 4.64 0.61 -14.73
N ASN A 265 3.53 1.31 -14.94
CA ASN A 265 2.60 1.04 -16.05
C ASN A 265 1.95 2.32 -16.59
N ASP A 266 1.54 2.33 -17.85
CA ASP A 266 0.92 3.48 -18.54
C ASP A 266 -0.60 3.37 -18.73
N LEU A 267 -1.29 2.58 -17.89
CA LEU A 267 -2.73 2.39 -18.02
C LEU A 267 -3.48 3.72 -17.82
N ARG A 268 -4.46 3.96 -18.69
CA ARG A 268 -5.36 5.12 -18.61
C ARG A 268 -6.73 4.72 -18.12
N LEU A 269 -7.45 5.66 -17.54
CA LEU A 269 -8.76 5.42 -16.95
C LEU A 269 -9.80 4.93 -17.97
N SER A 270 -9.71 5.33 -19.25
CA SER A 270 -10.58 4.81 -20.32
C SER A 270 -10.29 3.37 -20.75
N GLN A 271 -9.15 2.80 -20.36
CA GLN A 271 -8.69 1.47 -20.79
C GLN A 271 -9.06 0.37 -19.80
N VAL A 272 -9.56 0.74 -18.63
CA VAL A 272 -9.82 -0.18 -17.51
C VAL A 272 -11.32 -0.27 -17.23
N GLY A 273 -11.77 -1.47 -16.83
CA GLY A 273 -13.15 -1.70 -16.41
C GLY A 273 -13.40 -1.29 -14.96
N THR A 274 -14.52 -1.74 -14.40
CA THR A 274 -14.90 -1.47 -13.00
C THR A 274 -14.27 -2.43 -11.99
N GLN A 275 -13.44 -3.38 -12.46
CA GLN A 275 -12.74 -4.32 -11.59
C GLN A 275 -11.69 -3.56 -10.78
N VAL A 276 -11.75 -3.66 -9.45
CA VAL A 276 -11.04 -2.74 -8.53
C VAL A 276 -9.51 -2.81 -8.64
N HIS A 277 -8.91 -3.97 -8.90
CA HIS A 277 -7.47 -4.10 -9.14
C HIS A 277 -7.05 -3.60 -10.53
N ALA A 278 -7.92 -3.69 -11.53
CA ALA A 278 -7.63 -3.19 -12.87
C ALA A 278 -7.62 -1.67 -12.84
N ILE A 279 -8.67 -1.06 -12.28
CA ILE A 279 -8.76 0.41 -12.16
C ILE A 279 -7.74 0.99 -11.18
N SER A 280 -7.35 0.26 -10.12
CA SER A 280 -6.33 0.73 -9.18
C SER A 280 -4.96 0.94 -9.81
N GLN A 281 -4.59 0.13 -10.81
CA GLN A 281 -3.28 0.24 -11.47
C GLN A 281 -3.08 1.59 -12.15
N VAL A 282 -4.15 2.26 -12.59
CA VAL A 282 -4.09 3.62 -13.15
C VAL A 282 -3.60 4.61 -12.08
N PHE A 283 -4.16 4.55 -10.87
CA PHE A 283 -3.77 5.44 -9.78
C PHE A 283 -2.39 5.07 -9.22
N THR A 284 -2.12 3.77 -9.03
CA THR A 284 -0.80 3.27 -8.60
C THR A 284 0.30 3.72 -9.56
N GLY A 285 0.08 3.56 -10.87
CA GLY A 285 1.04 3.97 -11.90
C GLY A 285 1.30 5.46 -11.95
N ALA A 286 0.25 6.29 -11.80
CA ALA A 286 0.43 7.74 -11.68
C ALA A 286 1.31 8.12 -10.50
N VAL A 287 1.05 7.57 -9.30
CA VAL A 287 1.85 7.90 -8.10
C VAL A 287 3.28 7.38 -8.24
N TYR A 288 3.49 6.22 -8.88
CA TYR A 288 4.82 5.68 -9.15
C TYR A 288 5.64 6.59 -10.08
N ASP A 289 5.06 7.13 -11.15
CA ASP A 289 5.81 8.12 -11.96
C ASP A 289 6.04 9.43 -11.22
N VAL A 290 5.09 9.87 -10.38
CA VAL A 290 5.31 11.08 -9.57
C VAL A 290 6.50 10.86 -8.64
N LEU A 291 6.66 9.66 -8.08
CA LEU A 291 7.84 9.28 -7.32
C LEU A 291 9.10 9.36 -8.19
N ALA A 292 9.08 8.79 -9.40
CA ALA A 292 10.21 8.82 -10.32
C ALA A 292 10.60 10.25 -10.75
N ASP A 293 9.62 11.09 -11.07
CA ASP A 293 9.82 12.49 -11.41
C ASP A 293 10.44 13.28 -10.25
N LEU A 294 9.89 13.11 -9.04
CA LEU A 294 10.41 13.78 -7.84
C LEU A 294 11.81 13.31 -7.50
N PHE A 295 12.08 12.01 -7.63
CA PHE A 295 13.41 11.46 -7.43
C PHE A 295 14.39 12.06 -8.43
N ALA A 296 14.08 12.00 -9.73
CA ALA A 296 14.92 12.58 -10.78
C ALA A 296 15.14 14.10 -10.59
N HIS A 297 14.12 14.82 -10.12
CA HIS A 297 14.20 16.25 -9.85
C HIS A 297 15.11 16.61 -8.66
N GLU A 298 15.05 15.83 -7.59
CA GLU A 298 15.79 16.08 -6.36
C GLU A 298 17.22 15.53 -6.40
N ARG A 299 17.47 14.54 -7.25
CA ARG A 299 18.79 13.90 -7.37
C ARG A 299 19.87 14.89 -7.75
N ASN A 300 20.93 14.85 -6.95
CA ASN A 300 22.19 15.48 -7.27
C ASN A 300 23.33 14.61 -6.72
N PRO A 301 23.85 13.65 -7.52
CA PRO A 301 24.87 12.70 -7.07
C PRO A 301 26.18 13.35 -6.61
N GLU A 302 26.42 14.63 -6.93
CA GLU A 302 27.59 15.37 -6.43
C GLU A 302 27.41 15.85 -4.98
N ARG A 303 26.20 15.81 -4.43
CA ARG A 303 25.85 16.42 -3.13
C ARG A 303 25.19 15.47 -2.14
N GLU A 304 24.35 14.55 -2.61
CA GLU A 304 23.58 13.65 -1.75
C GLU A 304 23.58 12.25 -2.35
N ASP A 305 23.62 11.23 -1.49
CA ASP A 305 23.53 9.83 -1.91
C ASP A 305 22.13 9.55 -2.51
N ASP A 306 22.09 8.84 -3.64
CA ASP A 306 20.85 8.57 -4.37
C ASP A 306 19.84 7.76 -3.52
N ALA A 307 20.29 6.82 -2.69
CA ALA A 307 19.39 6.06 -1.82
C ALA A 307 18.81 6.95 -0.71
N ALA A 308 19.59 7.92 -0.20
CA ALA A 308 19.11 8.92 0.75
C ALA A 308 18.06 9.86 0.14
N VAL A 309 18.28 10.34 -1.09
CA VAL A 309 17.30 11.13 -1.84
C VAL A 309 16.02 10.32 -2.05
N LEU A 310 16.14 9.08 -2.52
CA LEU A 310 14.99 8.21 -2.79
C LEU A 310 14.17 7.97 -1.53
N HIS A 311 14.82 7.62 -0.41
CA HIS A 311 14.18 7.42 0.89
C HIS A 311 13.39 8.67 1.32
N ARG A 312 14.01 9.87 1.24
CA ARG A 312 13.38 11.13 1.64
C ARG A 312 12.21 11.51 0.73
N VAL A 313 12.35 11.36 -0.58
CA VAL A 313 11.30 11.67 -1.56
C VAL A 313 10.12 10.73 -1.41
N ALA A 314 10.36 9.42 -1.26
CA ALA A 314 9.32 8.43 -1.04
C ALA A 314 8.56 8.69 0.27
N ALA A 315 9.27 8.97 1.36
CA ALA A 315 8.65 9.32 2.65
C ALA A 315 7.78 10.58 2.54
N TYR A 316 8.24 11.60 1.80
CA TYR A 316 7.46 12.81 1.56
C TYR A 316 6.19 12.52 0.74
N LEU A 317 6.33 11.86 -0.41
CA LEU A 317 5.20 11.58 -1.30
C LEU A 317 4.17 10.65 -0.64
N GLY A 318 4.61 9.62 0.09
CA GLY A 318 3.71 8.77 0.89
C GLY A 318 2.93 9.58 1.94
N GLY A 319 3.58 10.59 2.54
CA GLY A 319 2.92 11.53 3.45
C GLY A 319 1.95 12.51 2.78
N VAL A 320 2.24 12.94 1.55
CA VAL A 320 1.31 13.72 0.73
C VAL A 320 0.06 12.88 0.40
N LEU A 321 0.26 11.65 -0.07
CA LEU A 321 -0.82 10.73 -0.42
C LEU A 321 -1.72 10.45 0.78
N LEU A 322 -1.16 10.09 1.95
CA LEU A 322 -1.96 9.80 3.13
C LEU A 322 -2.82 11.00 3.56
N ARG A 323 -2.24 12.20 3.60
CA ARG A 323 -2.98 13.43 3.96
C ARG A 323 -4.08 13.75 2.95
N ALA A 324 -3.82 13.55 1.65
CA ALA A 324 -4.81 13.74 0.60
C ALA A 324 -5.97 12.73 0.73
N LEU A 325 -5.67 11.46 1.00
CA LEU A 325 -6.66 10.42 1.25
C LEU A 325 -7.52 10.72 2.49
N ILE A 326 -6.92 11.21 3.58
CA ILE A 326 -7.66 11.65 4.78
C ILE A 326 -8.60 12.81 4.45
N GLY A 327 -8.14 13.77 3.65
CA GLY A 327 -8.93 14.94 3.23
C GLY A 327 -10.00 14.64 2.17
N ALA A 328 -9.91 13.52 1.46
CA ALA A 328 -10.87 13.14 0.42
C ALA A 328 -12.27 12.84 0.99
N PRO A 329 -13.34 12.89 0.18
CA PRO A 329 -14.68 12.55 0.62
C PRO A 329 -14.75 11.17 1.30
N ASP A 330 -15.51 11.08 2.38
CA ASP A 330 -15.67 9.80 3.08
C ASP A 330 -16.46 8.76 2.27
N THR A 331 -17.24 9.18 1.27
CA THR A 331 -18.00 8.30 0.37
C THR A 331 -17.83 8.78 -1.06
N ALA A 332 -17.80 7.84 -1.99
CA ALA A 332 -17.71 8.13 -3.42
C ALA A 332 -16.51 9.03 -3.79
N ALA A 333 -15.40 8.89 -3.05
CA ALA A 333 -14.16 9.56 -3.41
C ALA A 333 -13.70 9.07 -4.78
N THR A 334 -13.34 10.02 -5.62
CA THR A 334 -12.80 9.81 -6.96
C THR A 334 -11.28 9.95 -6.94
N PHE A 335 -10.62 9.51 -8.01
CA PHE A 335 -9.20 9.74 -8.18
C PHE A 335 -8.89 11.24 -8.22
N ALA A 336 -9.73 12.05 -8.87
CA ALA A 336 -9.58 13.49 -8.96
C ALA A 336 -9.64 14.19 -7.58
N ASP A 337 -10.46 13.70 -6.64
CA ASP A 337 -10.51 14.25 -5.27
C ASP A 337 -9.16 14.10 -4.56
N VAL A 338 -8.54 12.92 -4.68
CA VAL A 338 -7.25 12.65 -4.06
C VAL A 338 -6.14 13.44 -4.74
N VAL A 339 -6.13 13.53 -6.07
CA VAL A 339 -5.15 14.34 -6.83
C VAL A 339 -5.21 15.80 -6.39
N ASN A 340 -6.41 16.39 -6.31
CA ASN A 340 -6.58 17.75 -5.83
C ASN A 340 -6.11 17.92 -4.38
N GLY A 341 -6.39 16.94 -3.52
CA GLY A 341 -5.85 16.90 -2.16
C GLY A 341 -4.31 16.90 -2.13
N MET A 342 -3.66 16.12 -3.00
CA MET A 342 -2.20 16.08 -3.11
C MET A 342 -1.63 17.43 -3.53
N LEU A 343 -2.26 18.11 -4.51
CA LEU A 343 -1.84 19.45 -4.96
C LEU A 343 -1.96 20.49 -3.84
N VAL A 344 -3.07 20.47 -3.08
CA VAL A 344 -3.25 21.35 -1.91
C VAL A 344 -2.17 21.10 -0.88
N VAL A 345 -1.86 19.84 -0.59
CA VAL A 345 -0.86 19.46 0.40
C VAL A 345 0.54 19.91 -0.01
N VAL A 346 0.96 19.66 -1.25
CA VAL A 346 2.28 20.07 -1.76
C VAL A 346 2.44 21.59 -1.73
N ALA A 347 1.39 22.32 -2.10
CA ALA A 347 1.39 23.78 -2.02
C ALA A 347 1.49 24.29 -0.57
N ALA A 348 0.72 23.69 0.36
CA ALA A 348 0.74 24.05 1.77
C ALA A 348 2.09 23.76 2.44
N ASP A 349 2.79 22.72 2.01
CA ASP A 349 4.13 22.38 2.47
C ASP A 349 5.23 23.32 1.90
N GLY A 350 4.87 24.26 1.02
CA GLY A 350 5.81 25.21 0.43
C GLY A 350 6.80 24.58 -0.56
N LYS A 351 6.46 23.44 -1.17
CA LYS A 351 7.31 22.78 -2.15
C LYS A 351 7.41 23.56 -3.47
N PRO A 352 8.50 23.36 -4.25
CA PRO A 352 8.62 23.97 -5.57
C PRO A 352 7.43 23.63 -6.48
N ALA A 353 7.06 24.56 -7.37
CA ALA A 353 5.95 24.39 -8.31
C ALA A 353 6.07 23.11 -9.18
N ALA A 354 7.30 22.66 -9.43
CA ALA A 354 7.58 21.41 -10.15
C ALA A 354 6.87 20.20 -9.53
N TYR A 355 6.78 20.10 -8.20
CA TYR A 355 6.13 18.97 -7.51
C TYR A 355 4.65 18.85 -7.89
N GLY A 356 3.93 19.98 -7.87
CA GLY A 356 2.53 20.03 -8.32
C GLY A 356 2.40 19.76 -9.82
N GLY A 357 3.37 20.23 -10.60
CA GLY A 357 3.48 19.96 -12.04
C GLY A 357 3.59 18.47 -12.36
N PHE A 358 4.46 17.73 -11.65
CA PHE A 358 4.60 16.28 -11.81
C PHE A 358 3.29 15.56 -11.48
N ILE A 359 2.66 15.87 -10.34
CA ILE A 359 1.35 15.31 -9.98
C ILE A 359 0.34 15.54 -11.10
N ARG A 360 0.15 16.80 -11.53
CA ARG A 360 -0.79 17.15 -12.60
C ARG A 360 -0.50 16.34 -13.87
N ASN A 361 0.74 16.39 -14.36
CA ASN A 361 1.11 15.79 -15.64
C ASN A 361 0.89 14.26 -15.64
N GLN A 362 1.28 13.58 -14.57
CA GLN A 362 1.19 12.13 -14.46
C GLN A 362 -0.26 11.61 -14.30
N PHE A 363 -1.13 12.40 -13.67
CA PHE A 363 -2.55 12.08 -13.58
C PHE A 363 -3.33 12.50 -14.84
N SER A 364 -2.95 13.59 -15.51
CA SER A 364 -3.58 14.00 -16.77
C SER A 364 -3.27 13.05 -17.92
N ARG A 365 -2.03 12.56 -18.04
CA ARG A 365 -1.65 11.58 -19.09
C ARG A 365 -2.44 10.27 -18.97
N ARG A 366 -2.98 9.98 -17.79
CA ARG A 366 -3.80 8.81 -17.46
C ARG A 366 -5.30 9.08 -17.44
N GLU A 367 -5.72 10.25 -17.91
CA GLU A 367 -7.14 10.63 -18.05
C GLU A 367 -7.87 10.67 -16.69
N VAL A 368 -7.15 10.97 -15.61
CA VAL A 368 -7.74 11.11 -14.27
C VAL A 368 -8.24 12.53 -14.04
N VAL A 369 -7.41 13.53 -14.32
CA VAL A 369 -7.76 14.96 -14.26
C VAL A 369 -7.46 15.63 -15.58
N GLU A 370 -8.21 16.68 -15.90
CA GLU A 370 -7.91 17.51 -17.07
C GLU A 370 -6.50 18.12 -16.96
N THR A 371 -5.85 18.37 -18.10
CA THR A 371 -4.55 19.08 -18.14
C THR A 371 -4.64 20.50 -17.58
N GLY A 372 -5.85 21.05 -17.44
CA GLY A 372 -6.13 22.42 -17.04
C GLY A 372 -6.51 23.28 -18.24
N ALA A 373 -7.42 24.23 -18.06
CA ALA A 373 -7.83 25.13 -19.15
C ALA A 373 -6.71 26.09 -19.54
N LEU A 374 -6.48 26.26 -20.85
CA LEU A 374 -5.77 27.41 -21.38
C LEU A 374 -6.61 28.67 -21.08
N PRO A 375 -6.07 29.72 -20.43
CA PRO A 375 -6.70 31.03 -20.47
C PRO A 375 -6.96 31.43 -21.92
N ALA A 376 -8.15 31.96 -22.21
CA ALA A 376 -8.48 32.43 -23.55
C ALA A 376 -7.43 33.47 -24.02
N GLY A 377 -6.60 33.10 -24.99
CA GLY A 377 -5.58 33.98 -25.59
C GLY A 377 -4.11 33.65 -25.26
N THR A 378 -3.79 32.57 -24.55
CA THR A 378 -2.40 32.14 -24.32
C THR A 378 -2.09 30.82 -25.05
N THR A 379 -0.88 30.71 -25.61
CA THR A 379 -0.34 29.46 -26.21
C THR A 379 0.40 28.58 -25.21
N GLU A 380 0.50 29.02 -23.96
CA GLU A 380 1.08 28.26 -22.85
C GLU A 380 -0.01 27.93 -21.82
N GLU A 381 -0.02 26.68 -21.36
CA GLU A 381 -0.85 26.20 -20.25
C GLU A 381 -0.43 26.92 -18.96
N VAL A 382 -1.16 27.96 -18.57
CA VAL A 382 -0.93 28.64 -17.29
C VAL A 382 -1.84 28.00 -16.23
N TYR A 383 -1.25 27.12 -15.42
CA TYR A 383 -1.87 26.64 -14.19
C TYR A 383 -2.13 27.81 -13.24
N LEU A 384 -3.35 27.93 -12.72
CA LEU A 384 -3.68 28.83 -11.61
C LEU A 384 -3.54 28.05 -10.30
N PRO A 385 -2.53 28.35 -9.47
CA PRO A 385 -2.38 27.72 -8.16
C PRO A 385 -3.64 27.86 -7.32
N GLY A 386 -4.19 26.73 -6.87
CA GLY A 386 -5.32 26.68 -5.93
C GLY A 386 -6.72 26.45 -6.53
N ALA A 387 -6.88 26.37 -7.86
CA ALA A 387 -8.13 25.91 -8.46
C ALA A 387 -8.15 24.37 -8.58
N PRO A 388 -9.24 23.69 -8.18
CA PRO A 388 -9.34 22.25 -8.34
C PRO A 388 -9.42 21.85 -9.82
N LEU A 389 -8.71 20.80 -10.19
CA LEU A 389 -8.76 20.19 -11.51
C LEU A 389 -10.04 19.35 -11.64
N ALA A 390 -10.74 19.49 -12.77
CA ALA A 390 -11.89 18.66 -13.08
C ALA A 390 -11.44 17.22 -13.41
N ALA A 391 -12.30 16.24 -13.12
CA ALA A 391 -12.08 14.86 -13.52
C ALA A 391 -12.21 14.72 -15.03
N CYS A 392 -11.27 14.00 -15.67
CA CYS A 392 -11.30 13.78 -17.12
C CYS A 392 -12.22 12.61 -17.48
N VAL A 393 -12.10 11.47 -16.78
CA VAL A 393 -13.01 10.33 -16.90
C VAL A 393 -13.68 10.06 -15.55
N CYS A 394 -15.01 9.97 -15.57
CA CYS A 394 -15.83 9.70 -14.40
C CYS A 394 -16.42 8.30 -14.45
N ASP A 395 -16.68 7.72 -13.28
CA ASP A 395 -17.50 6.52 -13.18
C ASP A 395 -18.89 6.78 -13.78
N ALA A 396 -19.41 5.81 -14.53
CA ALA A 396 -20.77 5.92 -15.06
C ALA A 396 -21.80 6.03 -13.91
N PRO A 397 -22.90 6.78 -14.08
CA PRO A 397 -23.92 6.88 -13.04
C PRO A 397 -24.44 5.52 -12.61
N GLY A 398 -24.32 5.21 -11.31
CA GLY A 398 -24.73 3.92 -10.75
C GLY A 398 -23.81 2.74 -11.07
N ALA A 399 -22.62 2.99 -11.62
CA ALA A 399 -21.61 1.96 -11.84
C ALA A 399 -21.30 1.23 -10.53
N ARG A 400 -21.17 -0.09 -10.62
CA ARG A 400 -20.79 -0.94 -9.50
C ARG A 400 -19.36 -1.41 -9.69
N GLN A 401 -18.58 -1.30 -8.63
CA GLN A 401 -17.28 -1.92 -8.55
C GLN A 401 -17.40 -3.44 -8.73
N ASP A 402 -16.44 -4.02 -9.42
CA ASP A 402 -16.30 -5.46 -9.55
C ASP A 402 -15.12 -5.96 -8.70
N ARG A 403 -15.41 -6.89 -7.79
CA ARG A 403 -14.45 -7.42 -6.80
C ARG A 403 -14.26 -8.94 -6.93
N HIS A 404 -14.66 -9.57 -8.04
CA HIS A 404 -14.60 -11.03 -8.16
C HIS A 404 -13.18 -11.59 -7.97
N ALA A 405 -12.16 -10.82 -8.37
CA ALA A 405 -10.76 -11.19 -8.23
C ALA A 405 -10.11 -10.73 -6.91
N CYS A 406 -10.82 -9.99 -6.04
CA CYS A 406 -10.29 -9.46 -4.77
C CYS A 406 -9.73 -10.52 -3.83
N CYS A 407 -8.74 -10.07 -3.07
CA CYS A 407 -8.20 -10.67 -1.86
C CYS A 407 -9.31 -10.91 -0.82
N GLY A 408 -10.13 -11.96 -0.99
CA GLY A 408 -10.91 -12.69 0.03
C GLY A 408 -11.98 -11.96 0.85
N THR A 409 -11.96 -10.63 1.02
CA THR A 409 -12.81 -9.88 1.96
C THR A 409 -14.28 -10.12 1.68
N MET A 410 -14.68 -10.15 0.39
CA MET A 410 -16.09 -10.14 -0.02
C MET A 410 -16.61 -11.49 -0.56
N HIS A 411 -15.77 -12.54 -0.62
CA HIS A 411 -16.25 -13.91 -0.84
C HIS A 411 -16.83 -14.53 0.44
N LEU A 412 -16.63 -13.85 1.59
CA LEU A 412 -17.26 -14.17 2.86
C LEU A 412 -18.79 -13.98 2.77
N PRO A 413 -19.59 -14.85 3.41
CA PRO A 413 -21.05 -14.81 3.34
C PRO A 413 -21.68 -13.43 3.63
N GLU A 414 -21.11 -12.67 4.57
CA GLU A 414 -21.61 -11.36 4.99
C GLU A 414 -21.63 -10.28 3.88
N TYR A 415 -20.92 -10.51 2.77
CA TYR A 415 -20.85 -9.57 1.65
C TYR A 415 -21.55 -10.09 0.38
N LYS A 416 -22.06 -11.33 0.42
CA LYS A 416 -22.83 -11.94 -0.68
C LYS A 416 -24.29 -11.46 -0.70
N ASP A 417 -24.85 -11.02 0.43
CA ASP A 417 -26.25 -10.62 0.52
C ASP A 417 -26.58 -9.32 -0.24
N ALA A 418 -25.58 -8.46 -0.50
CA ALA A 418 -25.74 -7.28 -1.35
C ALA A 418 -25.91 -7.64 -2.85
N ALA A 419 -25.35 -8.78 -3.30
CA ALA A 419 -25.54 -9.31 -4.64
C ALA A 419 -26.86 -10.09 -4.79
N CYS A 420 -27.37 -10.69 -3.70
CA CYS A 420 -28.63 -11.44 -3.73
C CYS A 420 -29.86 -10.51 -3.75
N LEU A 421 -29.76 -9.30 -3.21
CA LEU A 421 -30.84 -8.30 -3.25
C LEU A 421 -31.08 -7.72 -4.66
N SER A 422 -30.08 -7.69 -5.55
CA SER A 422 -30.27 -7.33 -6.97
C SER A 422 -31.00 -8.41 -7.78
N ALA A 423 -30.93 -9.68 -7.36
CA ALA A 423 -31.68 -10.75 -8.01
C ALA A 423 -33.16 -10.74 -7.62
N ARG A 424 -33.50 -10.30 -6.40
CA ARG A 424 -34.90 -10.25 -5.91
C ARG A 424 -35.71 -9.05 -6.40
N TRP A 425 -35.06 -7.94 -6.78
CA TRP A 425 -35.75 -6.80 -7.40
C TRP A 425 -36.04 -7.01 -8.90
N SER A 426 -35.40 -8.01 -9.52
CA SER A 426 -35.54 -8.32 -10.96
C SER A 426 -36.58 -9.41 -11.23
N THR A 427 -37.24 -9.95 -10.20
CA THR A 427 -38.21 -11.06 -10.33
C THR A 427 -39.53 -10.77 -9.62
N GLN A 428 -40.14 -9.61 -9.87
CA GLN A 428 -41.60 -9.47 -9.76
C GLN A 428 -42.22 -9.55 -11.16
N PRO A 429 -42.89 -10.65 -11.55
CA PRO A 429 -43.59 -10.72 -12.82
C PRO A 429 -44.98 -10.11 -12.70
N GLY A 430 -45.15 -8.91 -13.27
CA GLY A 430 -46.45 -8.38 -13.66
C GLY A 430 -46.76 -8.79 -15.10
N ASN A 431 -47.78 -9.64 -15.26
CA ASN A 431 -48.64 -9.85 -16.44
C ASN A 431 -48.02 -9.93 -17.86
N ALA A 432 -48.01 -11.14 -18.43
CA ALA A 432 -48.86 -11.58 -19.57
C ALA A 432 -48.14 -12.46 -20.62
N GLY A 433 -48.76 -13.61 -20.96
CA GLY A 433 -48.68 -14.22 -22.29
C GLY A 433 -47.85 -15.51 -22.44
N PRO A 434 -48.41 -16.63 -22.95
CA PRO A 434 -47.75 -17.93 -22.95
C PRO A 434 -46.97 -18.20 -24.24
N GLY A 435 -45.78 -18.80 -24.09
CA GLY A 435 -44.97 -19.30 -25.20
C GLY A 435 -43.72 -19.96 -24.65
N GLY A 436 -43.80 -21.27 -24.39
CA GLY A 436 -42.69 -22.05 -23.89
C GLY A 436 -41.61 -22.25 -24.94
N LEU A 437 -40.35 -22.38 -24.49
CA LEU A 437 -39.28 -23.13 -25.13
C LEU A 437 -38.17 -23.34 -24.07
N SER A 438 -37.90 -24.60 -23.72
CA SER A 438 -36.86 -25.02 -22.77
C SER A 438 -35.47 -24.93 -23.41
N LEU A 439 -34.49 -24.35 -22.70
CA LEU A 439 -33.07 -24.37 -23.09
C LEU A 439 -32.35 -25.61 -22.48
N PRO A 440 -31.43 -26.25 -23.22
CA PRO A 440 -30.78 -27.49 -22.79
C PRO A 440 -29.62 -27.27 -21.81
N THR A 441 -29.43 -28.25 -20.93
CA THR A 441 -28.35 -28.36 -19.94
C THR A 441 -26.99 -28.67 -20.58
N LEU A 442 -25.93 -27.97 -20.15
CA LEU A 442 -24.54 -28.23 -20.54
C LEU A 442 -23.92 -29.37 -19.70
N PRO A 443 -23.11 -30.27 -20.29
CA PRO A 443 -22.53 -31.41 -19.58
C PRO A 443 -21.24 -31.08 -18.83
N THR A 444 -21.07 -31.72 -17.67
CA THR A 444 -19.92 -31.61 -16.77
C THR A 444 -19.10 -32.90 -16.80
N SER A 445 -18.04 -33.00 -17.62
CA SER A 445 -16.86 -33.90 -17.41
C SER A 445 -15.96 -33.96 -18.67
N PRO A 446 -14.62 -33.99 -18.54
CA PRO A 446 -13.68 -34.07 -19.64
C PRO A 446 -13.40 -35.53 -20.08
N ALA A 447 -14.37 -36.17 -20.75
CA ALA A 447 -14.19 -37.50 -21.36
C ALA A 447 -14.73 -37.66 -22.79
N ASP A 448 -15.30 -36.60 -23.41
CA ASP A 448 -15.97 -36.71 -24.73
C ASP A 448 -15.23 -35.97 -25.88
N LEU A 449 -13.90 -35.83 -25.82
CA LEU A 449 -13.11 -35.08 -26.81
C LEU A 449 -12.45 -35.92 -27.93
N GLU A 450 -12.85 -37.19 -28.13
CA GLU A 450 -12.39 -38.00 -29.27
C GLU A 450 -13.56 -38.63 -30.04
N ALA A 451 -14.44 -37.81 -30.63
CA ALA A 451 -15.39 -38.28 -31.63
C ALA A 451 -16.00 -37.14 -32.49
N ASP A 452 -15.20 -36.21 -33.02
CA ASP A 452 -15.73 -35.29 -34.06
C ASP A 452 -14.65 -34.83 -35.07
N ALA A 453 -13.82 -35.77 -35.51
CA ALA A 453 -12.87 -35.58 -36.61
C ALA A 453 -13.11 -36.60 -37.71
N SER A 454 -14.36 -36.67 -38.20
CA SER A 454 -14.70 -37.35 -39.45
C SER A 454 -16.13 -36.98 -39.85
N LEU A 455 -16.33 -35.82 -40.48
CA LEU A 455 -17.41 -35.54 -41.44
C LEU A 455 -17.36 -34.07 -41.87
N ARG A 456 -16.56 -33.76 -42.90
CA ARG A 456 -16.78 -32.73 -43.93
C ARG A 456 -15.62 -32.77 -44.92
N ALA A 457 -15.81 -33.59 -45.96
CA ALA A 457 -15.37 -33.24 -47.30
C ALA A 457 -16.30 -32.17 -47.88
#